data_AF-A0A6J7J2M8-F1
#
_entry.id   AF-A0A6J7J2M8-F1
#
_cell.length_a   1.000
_cell.length_b   1.000
_cell.length_c   1.000
_cell.angle_alpha   90.00
_cell.angle_beta   90.00
_cell.angle_gamma   90.00
#
_symmetry.space_group_name_H-M   'P 1'
#
loop_
_entity.id
_entity.type
_entity.pdbx_description
1 polymer ?
#
loop_
_entity_poly.entity_id
_entity_poly.type
_entity_poly.pdbx_seq_one_letter_code
_entity_poly.pdbx_strand_id
1 'polypeptide(L)'
;MDAPLSVDIESGYGEDPKRLIDGLISAGAVGLNIEDTVHSEGGRLREAQEHADFVGALRAASDATDVHVVLNARTDLFVKQIGDENDRVDRAIARLKLAAAAGADSLYPVGFHNDDDYKRLAEELPLPINAIANPAEGDLSHFASLGVGRISFGPIFQMVLAKRAEEVLARWK
;
A
#
# COMPACT_ATOMS: atom_id res chain seq x y z
N MET A 1 -2.22 23.40 3.27
CA MET A 1 -2.76 22.66 2.12
C MET A 1 -4.01 21.99 2.61
N ASP A 2 -5.11 22.10 1.87
CA ASP A 2 -6.34 21.38 2.15
C ASP A 2 -6.47 20.29 1.08
N ALA A 3 -5.95 19.10 1.37
CA ALA A 3 -5.94 17.97 0.46
C ALA A 3 -6.31 16.68 1.21
N PRO A 4 -6.94 15.69 0.54
CA PRO A 4 -7.21 14.39 1.14
C PRO A 4 -5.93 13.75 1.69
N LEU A 5 -5.98 13.27 2.94
CA LEU A 5 -4.87 12.59 3.60
C LEU A 5 -5.14 11.09 3.67
N SER A 6 -4.18 10.29 3.20
CA SER A 6 -4.12 8.85 3.42
C SER A 6 -2.97 8.53 4.36
N VAL A 7 -3.21 7.68 5.36
CA VAL A 7 -2.26 7.34 6.42
C VAL A 7 -1.84 5.87 6.30
N ASP A 8 -0.55 5.59 6.36
CA ASP A 8 -0.07 4.21 6.51
C ASP A 8 -0.30 3.74 7.95
N ILE A 9 -1.12 2.69 8.13
CA ILE A 9 -1.41 2.12 9.46
C ILE A 9 -0.73 0.75 9.64
N GLU A 10 0.32 0.48 8.87
CA GLU A 10 1.05 -0.79 8.88
C GLU A 10 0.07 -1.95 8.77
N SER A 11 0.10 -2.89 9.73
CA SER A 11 -0.77 -4.05 9.78
C SER A 11 -2.04 -3.85 10.62
N GLY A 12 -2.33 -2.61 11.02
CA GLY A 12 -3.46 -2.24 11.88
C GLY A 12 -3.18 -2.33 13.39
N TYR A 13 -1.91 -2.43 13.80
CA TYR A 13 -1.47 -2.39 15.21
C TYR A 13 -2.15 -3.37 16.19
N GLY A 14 -2.80 -4.43 15.69
CA GLY A 14 -3.58 -5.35 16.53
C GLY A 14 -4.85 -4.74 17.12
N GLU A 15 -5.30 -3.60 16.58
CA GLU A 15 -6.46 -2.86 17.06
C GLU A 15 -7.74 -3.30 16.34
N ASP A 16 -8.87 -3.01 17.00
CA ASP A 16 -10.19 -3.25 16.42
C ASP A 16 -10.42 -2.35 15.18
N PRO A 17 -10.98 -2.89 14.07
CA PRO A 17 -11.23 -2.13 12.84
C PRO A 17 -12.07 -0.87 13.04
N LYS A 18 -13.07 -0.89 13.92
CA LYS A 18 -13.89 0.29 14.20
C LYS A 18 -13.06 1.37 14.88
N ARG A 19 -12.24 0.99 15.86
CA ARG A 19 -11.34 1.92 16.55
C ARG A 19 -10.33 2.55 15.59
N LEU A 20 -9.78 1.78 14.65
CA LEU A 20 -8.87 2.28 13.61
C LEU A 20 -9.56 3.32 12.71
N ILE A 21 -10.74 3.00 12.18
CA ILE A 21 -11.49 3.89 11.30
C ILE A 21 -11.94 5.17 12.02
N ASP A 22 -12.55 5.06 13.20
CA ASP A 22 -12.97 6.21 14.01
C ASP A 22 -11.77 7.13 14.32
N GLY A 23 -10.63 6.54 14.67
CA GLY A 23 -9.40 7.26 14.98
C GLY A 23 -8.82 7.99 13.78
N LEU A 24 -8.77 7.34 12.62
CA LEU A 24 -8.31 7.94 11.36
C LEU A 24 -9.17 9.13 10.94
N ILE A 25 -10.50 8.96 10.97
CA ILE A 25 -11.43 10.04 10.65
C ILE A 25 -11.27 11.21 11.62
N SER A 26 -11.13 10.91 12.93
CA SER A 26 -10.91 11.94 13.96
C SER A 26 -9.60 12.71 13.76
N ALA A 27 -8.58 12.08 13.17
CA ALA A 27 -7.32 12.72 12.79
C ALA A 27 -7.39 13.47 11.45
N GLY A 28 -8.53 13.44 10.75
CA GLY A 28 -8.74 14.08 9.46
C GLY A 28 -8.27 13.26 8.25
N ALA A 29 -7.95 11.98 8.44
CA ALA A 29 -7.61 11.09 7.33
C ALA A 29 -8.87 10.55 6.64
N VAL A 30 -8.80 10.40 5.32
CA VAL A 30 -9.88 9.86 4.47
C VAL A 30 -9.39 8.70 3.61
N GLY A 31 -8.24 8.13 3.95
CA GLY A 31 -7.74 6.91 3.34
C GLY A 31 -6.66 6.27 4.20
N LEU A 32 -6.34 5.01 3.90
CA LEU A 32 -5.32 4.27 4.62
C LEU A 32 -4.58 3.27 3.73
N ASN A 33 -3.38 2.89 4.13
CA ASN A 33 -2.75 1.65 3.70
C ASN A 33 -2.87 0.60 4.80
N ILE A 34 -3.21 -0.64 4.45
CA ILE A 34 -3.20 -1.78 5.37
C ILE A 34 -2.40 -2.94 4.77
N GLU A 35 -1.32 -3.36 5.42
CA GLU A 35 -0.46 -4.45 4.95
C GLU A 35 -0.80 -5.80 5.59
N ASP A 36 -0.34 -6.87 4.96
CA ASP A 36 -0.56 -8.24 5.39
C ASP A 36 0.56 -8.82 6.29
N THR A 37 1.63 -8.07 6.55
CA THR A 37 2.67 -8.47 7.52
C THR A 37 2.33 -8.01 8.94
N VAL A 38 2.03 -8.92 9.85
CA VAL A 38 1.64 -8.59 11.23
C VAL A 38 2.86 -8.42 12.14
N HIS A 39 3.27 -7.17 12.39
CA HIS A 39 4.47 -6.88 13.20
C HIS A 39 4.37 -7.36 14.65
N SER A 40 3.18 -7.27 15.25
CA SER A 40 2.92 -7.76 16.62
C SER A 40 3.07 -9.29 16.76
N GLU A 41 3.06 -10.02 15.64
CA GLU A 41 3.24 -11.46 15.57
C GLU A 41 4.58 -11.85 14.94
N GLY A 42 5.62 -11.03 15.18
CA GLY A 42 6.97 -11.31 14.69
C GLY A 42 7.12 -11.19 13.18
N GLY A 43 6.24 -10.46 12.51
CA GLY A 43 6.27 -10.25 11.06
C GLY A 43 5.71 -11.43 10.26
N ARG A 44 4.80 -12.22 10.85
CA ARG A 44 4.02 -13.24 10.14
C ARG A 44 3.21 -12.58 9.03
N LEU A 45 3.24 -13.16 7.84
CA LEU A 45 2.33 -12.78 6.75
C LEU A 45 0.96 -13.43 7.01
N ARG A 46 -0.11 -12.64 7.06
CA ARG A 46 -1.48 -13.15 7.09
C ARG A 46 -1.73 -14.07 5.92
N GLU A 47 -2.58 -15.07 6.06
CA GLU A 47 -3.10 -15.81 4.90
C GLU A 47 -3.93 -14.89 3.98
N ALA A 48 -4.10 -15.27 2.72
CA ALA A 48 -4.75 -14.39 1.74
C ALA A 48 -6.19 -14.05 2.14
N GLN A 49 -6.95 -15.04 2.60
CA GLN A 49 -8.31 -14.83 3.11
C GLN A 49 -8.32 -14.06 4.43
N GLU A 50 -7.39 -14.34 5.34
CA GLU A 50 -7.27 -13.62 6.62
C GLU A 50 -7.04 -12.12 6.40
N HIS A 51 -6.19 -11.75 5.43
CA HIS A 51 -5.99 -10.35 5.09
C HIS A 51 -7.23 -9.72 4.46
N ALA A 52 -7.90 -10.43 3.54
CA ALA A 52 -9.14 -9.96 2.92
C ALA A 52 -10.26 -9.76 3.96
N ASP A 53 -10.40 -10.68 4.91
CA ASP A 53 -11.38 -10.58 6.00
C ASP A 53 -11.12 -9.31 6.85
N PHE A 54 -9.84 -9.00 7.11
CA PHE A 54 -9.48 -7.78 7.83
C PHE A 54 -9.78 -6.50 7.02
N VAL A 55 -9.51 -6.51 5.72
CA VAL A 55 -9.91 -5.42 4.80
C VAL A 55 -11.44 -5.24 4.81
N GLY A 56 -12.20 -6.33 4.77
CA GLY A 56 -13.66 -6.30 4.83
C GLY A 56 -14.19 -5.76 6.15
N ALA A 57 -13.53 -6.07 7.27
CA ALA A 57 -13.89 -5.50 8.56
C ALA A 57 -13.62 -3.98 8.63
N LEU A 58 -12.52 -3.50 8.04
CA LEU A 58 -12.24 -2.06 7.90
C LEU A 58 -13.28 -1.37 6.99
N ARG A 59 -13.66 -2.01 5.87
CA ARG A 59 -14.72 -1.51 4.98
C ARG A 59 -16.04 -1.38 5.70
N ALA A 60 -16.48 -2.43 6.39
CA ALA A 60 -17.72 -2.41 7.17
C ALA A 60 -17.71 -1.33 8.26
N ALA A 61 -16.57 -1.12 8.92
CA ALA A 61 -16.41 -0.04 9.89
C ALA A 61 -16.51 1.34 9.23
N SER A 62 -15.93 1.55 8.05
CA SER A 62 -16.06 2.80 7.28
C SER A 62 -17.48 3.04 6.81
N ASP A 63 -18.18 2.00 6.32
CA ASP A 63 -19.58 2.08 5.88
C ASP A 63 -20.56 2.44 7.01
N ALA A 64 -20.18 2.18 8.27
CA ALA A 64 -20.93 2.59 9.45
C ALA A 64 -20.73 4.08 9.82
N THR A 65 -19.92 4.81 9.05
CA THR A 65 -19.68 6.25 9.20
C THR A 65 -20.16 7.02 7.97
N ASP A 66 -20.22 8.34 8.06
CA ASP A 66 -20.54 9.22 6.92
C ASP A 66 -19.32 9.50 6.01
N VAL A 67 -18.20 8.81 6.22
CA VAL A 67 -16.95 9.02 5.46
C VAL A 67 -16.59 7.75 4.70
N HIS A 68 -16.46 7.88 3.38
CA HIS A 68 -15.85 6.84 2.55
C HIS A 68 -14.33 6.88 2.68
N VAL A 69 -13.78 6.08 3.59
CA VAL A 69 -12.34 5.93 3.75
C VAL A 69 -11.80 5.08 2.60
N VAL A 70 -10.86 5.61 1.82
CA VAL A 70 -10.20 4.90 0.72
C VAL A 70 -9.25 3.85 1.28
N LEU A 71 -9.57 2.57 1.09
CA LEU A 71 -8.77 1.44 1.56
C LEU A 71 -7.77 1.00 0.50
N ASN A 72 -6.47 1.20 0.76
CA ASN A 72 -5.39 0.69 -0.07
C ASN A 72 -4.82 -0.61 0.55
N ALA A 73 -5.29 -1.75 0.05
CA ALA A 73 -4.87 -3.06 0.57
C ALA A 73 -3.48 -3.42 0.01
N ARG A 74 -2.51 -3.59 0.91
CA ARG A 74 -1.11 -3.83 0.58
C ARG A 74 -0.73 -5.29 0.81
N THR A 75 0.04 -5.85 -0.11
CA THR A 75 0.70 -7.13 0.10
C THR A 75 2.22 -7.01 0.04
N ASP A 76 2.89 -7.64 1.00
CA ASP A 76 4.34 -7.60 1.17
C ASP A 76 5.08 -8.77 0.51
N LEU A 77 4.41 -9.59 -0.30
CA LEU A 77 5.01 -10.75 -0.95
C LEU A 77 6.34 -10.43 -1.63
N PHE A 78 6.43 -9.30 -2.34
CA PHE A 78 7.63 -8.90 -3.08
C PHE A 78 8.74 -8.36 -2.17
N VAL A 79 8.43 -7.42 -1.28
CA VAL A 79 9.44 -6.86 -0.36
C VAL A 79 9.98 -7.90 0.62
N LYS A 80 9.19 -8.91 0.98
CA LYS A 80 9.61 -10.03 1.83
C LYS A 80 10.09 -11.26 1.05
N GLN A 81 10.05 -11.23 -0.27
CA GLN A 81 10.45 -12.33 -1.16
C GLN A 81 9.79 -13.66 -0.80
N ILE A 82 8.49 -13.63 -0.47
CA ILE A 82 7.71 -14.82 -0.10
C ILE A 82 7.23 -15.51 -1.37
N GLY A 83 7.41 -16.83 -1.45
CA GLY A 83 7.09 -17.63 -2.64
C GLY A 83 8.20 -17.60 -3.69
N ASP A 84 8.04 -18.45 -4.71
CA ASP A 84 8.97 -18.53 -5.83
C ASP A 84 8.87 -17.24 -6.66
N GLU A 85 9.98 -16.76 -7.21
CA GLU A 85 9.97 -15.56 -8.04
C GLU A 85 9.03 -15.72 -9.25
N ASN A 86 8.98 -16.92 -9.84
CA ASN A 86 8.19 -17.20 -11.03
C ASN A 86 6.67 -17.22 -10.78
N ASP A 87 6.24 -17.39 -9.52
CA ASP A 87 4.81 -17.45 -9.16
C ASP A 87 4.36 -16.30 -8.24
N ARG A 88 5.27 -15.39 -7.87
CA ARG A 88 4.98 -14.32 -6.91
C ARG A 88 3.93 -13.34 -7.41
N VAL A 89 3.94 -13.03 -8.71
CA VAL A 89 2.93 -12.16 -9.35
C VAL A 89 1.56 -12.84 -9.29
N ASP A 90 1.47 -14.13 -9.62
CA ASP A 90 0.23 -14.91 -9.53
C ASP A 90 -0.32 -14.94 -8.10
N ARG A 91 0.56 -15.16 -7.10
CA ARG A 91 0.18 -15.13 -5.67
C ARG A 91 -0.34 -13.76 -5.25
N ALA A 92 0.32 -12.68 -5.68
CA ALA A 92 -0.11 -11.32 -5.38
C ALA A 92 -1.47 -11.01 -6.01
N ILE A 93 -1.67 -11.39 -7.27
CA ILE A 93 -2.94 -11.22 -7.98
C ILE A 93 -4.06 -11.97 -7.27
N ALA A 94 -3.86 -13.24 -6.93
CA ALA A 94 -4.86 -14.05 -6.23
C ALA A 94 -5.25 -13.43 -4.87
N ARG A 95 -4.27 -12.98 -4.09
CA ARG A 95 -4.50 -12.34 -2.79
C ARG A 95 -5.23 -10.99 -2.92
N LEU A 96 -4.76 -10.13 -3.81
CA LEU A 96 -5.32 -8.78 -3.95
C LEU A 96 -6.71 -8.79 -4.59
N LYS A 97 -7.06 -9.81 -5.39
CA LYS A 97 -8.44 -10.05 -5.82
C LYS A 97 -9.39 -10.33 -4.65
N LEU A 98 -8.94 -11.04 -3.62
CA LEU A 98 -9.75 -11.25 -2.41
C LEU A 98 -9.93 -9.94 -1.63
N ALA A 99 -8.86 -9.15 -1.47
CA ALA A 99 -8.95 -7.84 -0.83
C ALA A 99 -9.88 -6.87 -1.59
N ALA A 100 -9.83 -6.88 -2.93
CA ALA A 100 -10.76 -6.15 -3.78
C ALA A 100 -12.21 -6.58 -3.55
N ALA A 101 -12.48 -7.90 -3.54
CA ALA A 101 -13.80 -8.45 -3.27
C ALA A 101 -14.31 -8.12 -1.85
N ALA A 102 -13.40 -7.94 -0.89
CA ALA A 102 -13.71 -7.53 0.47
C ALA A 102 -13.97 -6.01 0.63
N GLY A 103 -13.74 -5.22 -0.42
CA GLY A 103 -14.06 -3.79 -0.43
C GLY A 103 -12.86 -2.84 -0.34
N ALA A 104 -11.66 -3.29 -0.74
CA ALA A 104 -10.57 -2.36 -1.03
C ALA A 104 -10.96 -1.40 -2.17
N ASP A 105 -10.38 -0.19 -2.19
CA ASP A 105 -10.53 0.80 -3.25
C ASP A 105 -9.28 0.86 -4.16
N SER A 106 -8.12 0.48 -3.61
CA SER A 106 -6.84 0.42 -4.32
C SER A 106 -6.02 -0.77 -3.81
N LEU A 107 -5.11 -1.26 -4.64
CA LEU A 107 -4.33 -2.47 -4.39
C LEU A 107 -2.85 -2.16 -4.50
N TYR A 108 -2.07 -2.60 -3.52
CA TYR A 108 -0.66 -2.24 -3.42
C TYR A 108 0.24 -3.47 -3.32
N PRO A 109 0.63 -4.07 -4.45
CA PRO A 109 1.72 -5.04 -4.50
C PRO A 109 3.04 -4.30 -4.26
N VAL A 110 3.40 -4.03 -3.00
CA VAL A 110 4.54 -3.15 -2.69
C VAL A 110 5.86 -3.78 -3.17
N GLY A 111 6.70 -2.96 -3.80
CA GLY A 111 7.97 -3.39 -4.37
C GLY A 111 8.25 -2.67 -5.69
N PHE A 112 9.49 -2.78 -6.16
CA PHE A 112 9.86 -2.37 -7.52
C PHE A 112 9.72 -3.57 -8.44
N HIS A 113 8.91 -3.42 -9.49
CA HIS A 113 8.64 -4.45 -10.48
C HIS A 113 9.22 -4.05 -11.83
N ASN A 114 9.43 -5.02 -12.71
CA ASN A 114 9.71 -4.72 -14.11
C ASN A 114 8.42 -4.29 -14.84
N ASP A 115 8.56 -3.74 -16.05
CA ASP A 115 7.44 -3.23 -16.85
C ASP A 115 6.37 -4.30 -17.14
N ASP A 116 6.77 -5.54 -17.40
CA ASP A 116 5.85 -6.62 -17.75
C ASP A 116 5.02 -7.04 -16.53
N ASP A 117 5.64 -7.11 -15.36
CA ASP A 117 4.96 -7.38 -14.09
C ASP A 117 4.02 -6.23 -13.72
N TYR A 118 4.41 -4.96 -13.92
CA TYR A 118 3.50 -3.83 -13.68
C TYR A 118 2.28 -3.86 -14.59
N LYS A 119 2.46 -4.09 -15.90
CA LYS A 119 1.36 -4.22 -16.85
C LYS A 119 0.45 -5.37 -16.45
N ARG A 120 1.02 -6.53 -16.14
CA ARG A 120 0.27 -7.72 -15.74
C ARG A 120 -0.53 -7.49 -14.46
N LEU A 121 0.08 -6.87 -13.44
CA LEU A 121 -0.62 -6.49 -12.21
C LEU A 121 -1.76 -5.49 -12.48
N ALA A 122 -1.54 -4.49 -13.33
CA ALA A 122 -2.55 -3.50 -13.68
C ALA A 122 -3.70 -4.08 -14.52
N GLU A 123 -3.41 -5.03 -15.42
CA GLU A 123 -4.39 -5.68 -16.29
C GLU A 123 -5.22 -6.73 -15.56
N GLU A 124 -4.60 -7.53 -14.68
CA GLU A 124 -5.27 -8.66 -14.04
C GLU A 124 -5.98 -8.31 -12.73
N LEU A 125 -5.61 -7.21 -12.08
CA LEU A 125 -6.28 -6.74 -10.86
C LEU A 125 -7.50 -5.89 -11.16
N PRO A 126 -8.60 -6.03 -10.40
CA PRO A 126 -9.87 -5.38 -10.72
C PRO A 126 -9.95 -3.90 -10.31
N LEU A 127 -8.90 -3.36 -9.67
CA LEU A 127 -8.87 -2.02 -9.09
C LEU A 127 -7.55 -1.31 -9.38
N PRO A 128 -7.49 0.03 -9.28
CA PRO A 128 -6.25 0.79 -9.46
C PRO A 128 -5.11 0.30 -8.56
N ILE A 129 -3.98 -0.04 -9.19
CA ILE A 129 -2.78 -0.44 -8.45
C ILE A 129 -1.97 0.79 -7.99
N ASN A 130 -1.44 0.71 -6.77
CA ASN A 130 -0.47 1.65 -6.23
C ASN A 130 0.96 1.15 -6.48
N ALA A 131 1.81 1.99 -7.07
CA ALA A 131 3.24 1.74 -7.20
C ALA A 131 4.04 2.57 -6.18
N ILE A 132 5.20 2.05 -5.77
CA ILE A 132 6.21 2.85 -5.08
C ILE A 132 7.21 3.37 -6.10
N ALA A 133 7.56 4.65 -6.02
CA ALA A 133 8.49 5.29 -6.94
C ALA A 133 9.60 6.05 -6.19
N ASN A 134 10.77 6.14 -6.80
CA ASN A 134 11.79 7.10 -6.42
C ASN A 134 11.50 8.45 -7.12
N PRO A 135 11.14 9.52 -6.40
CA PRO A 135 10.79 10.79 -7.04
C PRO A 135 11.97 11.50 -7.73
N ALA A 136 13.21 11.08 -7.48
CA ALA A 136 14.39 11.63 -8.15
C ALA A 136 14.71 10.96 -9.50
N GLU A 137 14.14 9.78 -9.75
CA GLU A 137 14.50 8.91 -10.90
C GLU A 137 13.27 8.48 -11.72
N GLY A 138 12.12 8.34 -11.07
CA GLY A 138 10.89 7.88 -11.69
C GLY A 138 10.22 8.94 -12.57
N ASP A 139 9.49 8.45 -13.56
CA ASP A 139 8.70 9.28 -14.47
C ASP A 139 7.22 8.91 -14.38
N LEU A 140 6.38 9.92 -14.14
CA LEU A 140 4.93 9.76 -14.11
C LEU A 140 4.40 9.19 -15.43
N SER A 141 4.95 9.62 -16.57
CA SER A 141 4.46 9.18 -17.89
C SER A 141 4.75 7.70 -18.14
N HIS A 142 5.91 7.24 -17.67
CA HIS A 142 6.28 5.83 -17.67
C HIS A 142 5.29 4.98 -16.85
N PHE A 143 5.07 5.28 -15.57
CA PHE A 143 4.11 4.52 -14.75
C PHE A 143 2.67 4.54 -15.31
N ALA A 144 2.24 5.69 -15.84
CA ALA A 144 0.93 5.80 -16.49
C ALA A 144 0.82 4.88 -17.71
N SER A 145 1.88 4.76 -18.53
CA SER A 145 1.92 3.84 -19.67
C SER A 145 1.87 2.35 -19.29
N LEU A 146 2.19 2.02 -18.04
CA LEU A 146 2.13 0.66 -17.50
C LEU A 146 0.76 0.34 -16.87
N GLY A 147 -0.17 1.31 -16.83
CA GLY A 147 -1.51 1.13 -16.25
C GLY A 147 -1.59 1.37 -14.74
N VAL A 148 -0.54 1.92 -14.11
CA VAL A 148 -0.54 2.26 -12.68
C VAL A 148 -1.54 3.38 -12.39
N GLY A 149 -2.41 3.17 -11.39
CA GLY A 149 -3.46 4.12 -11.02
C GLY A 149 -3.14 5.05 -9.84
N ARG A 150 -2.14 4.69 -9.02
CA ARG A 150 -1.67 5.50 -7.89
C ARG A 150 -0.16 5.38 -7.77
N ILE A 151 0.54 6.48 -7.48
CA ILE A 151 1.99 6.48 -7.22
C ILE A 151 2.22 7.07 -5.83
N SER A 152 3.04 6.38 -5.06
CA SER A 152 3.48 6.80 -3.72
C SER A 152 5.00 6.75 -3.65
N PHE A 153 5.61 7.51 -2.73
CA PHE A 153 7.08 7.56 -2.59
C PHE A 153 7.60 6.81 -1.36
N GLY A 154 6.71 6.38 -0.46
CA GLY A 154 7.08 5.77 0.81
C GLY A 154 8.20 6.55 1.52
N PRO A 155 9.23 5.86 2.07
CA PRO A 155 10.37 6.54 2.69
C PRO A 155 11.35 7.16 1.68
N ILE A 156 11.23 6.86 0.39
CA ILE A 156 12.26 7.17 -0.61
C ILE A 156 12.42 8.67 -0.79
N PHE A 157 11.33 9.44 -0.78
CA PHE A 157 11.42 10.89 -0.88
C PHE A 157 12.22 11.47 0.29
N GLN A 158 11.96 10.99 1.51
CA GLN A 158 12.71 11.40 2.71
C GLN A 158 14.20 11.03 2.57
N MET A 159 14.51 9.83 2.06
CA MET A 159 15.88 9.39 1.84
C MET A 159 16.62 10.24 0.79
N VAL A 160 15.94 10.63 -0.30
CA VAL A 160 16.48 11.56 -1.31
C VAL A 160 16.85 12.90 -0.67
N LEU A 161 15.97 13.44 0.18
CA LEU A 161 16.24 14.68 0.90
C LEU A 161 17.36 14.53 1.94
N ALA A 162 17.44 13.38 2.62
CA ALA A 162 18.49 13.09 3.58
C ALA A 162 19.88 13.10 2.94
N LYS A 163 20.03 12.50 1.75
CA LYS A 163 21.28 12.57 0.98
C LYS A 163 21.68 14.02 0.67
N ARG A 164 20.72 14.86 0.30
CA ARG A 164 21.00 16.29 0.07
C ARG A 164 21.43 17.01 1.35
N ALA A 165 20.82 16.67 2.49
CA ALA A 165 21.22 17.22 3.77
C ALA A 165 22.67 16.84 4.12
N GLU A 166 23.09 15.61 3.86
CA GLU A 166 24.47 15.16 4.07
C GLU A 166 25.48 15.98 3.24
N GLU A 167 25.19 16.25 1.96
CA GLU A 167 26.04 17.08 1.10
C GLU A 167 26.19 18.51 1.65
N VAL A 168 25.09 19.12 2.10
CA VAL A 168 25.08 20.48 2.66
C VAL A 168 25.85 20.52 3.99
N LEU A 169 25.76 19.46 4.79
CA LEU A 169 26.40 19.33 6.09
C LEU A 169 27.87 18.89 6.02
N ALA A 170 28.34 18.36 4.88
CA ALA A 170 29.69 17.84 4.72
C ALA A 170 30.79 18.88 5.03
N ARG A 171 30.54 20.17 4.77
CA ARG A 171 31.45 21.29 5.08
C ARG A 171 31.53 21.65 6.58
N TRP A 172 30.68 21.05 7.41
CA TRP A 172 30.65 21.24 8.86
C TRP A 172 31.22 20.03 9.63
N LYS A 173 31.74 19.03 8.91
CA LYS A 173 32.51 17.90 9.46
C LYS A 173 34.00 18.20 9.31
#